data_AF-A0A2S4V373-F1
#
_entry.id   AF-A0A2S4V373-F1
#
_cell.length_a   1.000
_cell.length_b   1.000
_cell.length_c   1.000
_cell.angle_alpha   90.00
_cell.angle_beta   90.00
_cell.angle_gamma   90.00
#
_symmetry.space_group_name_H-M   'P 1'
#
loop_
_entity.id
_entity.type
_entity.pdbx_description
1 polymer ?
#
loop_
_entity_poly.entity_id
_entity_poly.type
_entity_poly.pdbx_seq_one_letter_code
_entity_poly.pdbx_strand_id
1 'polypeptide(L)'
;MVEHQPRIPTDQQDLKKKPSPDPNDASHSLHVHVNEWIRKAQSCFESNDIDRFVDLFADQGYWRDILTIELEFNSLSKNVIKSYLEHHKLSLPVLKNIALDRVDQLKRTEEGHIRAFIKFETDIYRGTGLVMLKEEGRSKSKAFLFFTQVWELKGHEEKLGIHRPLNGVSLDHSSSEGRAMDWLEERLRSSGRYKDGVDPTVLIVGGGQNGLSLAAQLRVLGIDSLIIEKTKRLGDCWRSRYHSLCLHDPARSSAQL
;
A
#
# COMPACT_ATOMS: atom_id res chain seq x y z
N MET A 1 -22.94 -2.00 -53.82
CA MET A 1 -21.75 -2.71 -53.35
C MET A 1 -20.53 -1.82 -53.52
N VAL A 2 -20.15 -1.10 -52.47
CA VAL A 2 -18.77 -0.65 -52.22
C VAL A 2 -18.65 -0.59 -50.70
N GLU A 3 -18.07 -1.63 -50.11
CA GLU A 3 -17.78 -1.70 -48.67
C GLU A 3 -16.65 -0.74 -48.32
N HIS A 4 -16.89 0.13 -47.32
CA HIS A 4 -15.88 1.00 -46.76
C HIS A 4 -15.31 0.30 -45.51
N GLN A 5 -14.20 -0.42 -45.67
CA GLN A 5 -13.47 -0.98 -44.53
C GLN A 5 -12.65 0.11 -43.82
N PRO A 6 -12.70 0.20 -42.48
CA PRO A 6 -11.83 1.10 -41.73
C PRO A 6 -10.39 0.59 -41.73
N ARG A 7 -9.45 1.48 -42.08
CA ARG A 7 -7.99 1.20 -42.05
C ARG A 7 -7.53 1.05 -40.60
N ILE A 8 -7.10 -0.15 -40.24
CA ILE A 8 -6.35 -0.42 -39.01
C ILE A 8 -4.90 0.09 -39.24
N PRO A 9 -4.34 0.96 -38.40
CA PRO A 9 -2.93 1.34 -38.50
C PRO A 9 -2.04 0.15 -38.14
N THR A 10 -1.28 -0.33 -39.12
CA THR A 10 -0.25 -1.36 -38.95
C THR A 10 0.97 -0.75 -38.28
N ASP A 11 0.92 -0.59 -36.96
CA ASP A 11 2.10 -0.18 -36.17
C ASP A 11 2.90 -1.43 -35.76
N GLN A 12 3.52 -2.04 -36.77
CA GLN A 12 4.62 -2.99 -36.59
C GLN A 12 5.91 -2.31 -37.07
N GLN A 13 6.39 -1.34 -36.30
CA GLN A 13 7.77 -0.86 -36.40
C GLN A 13 8.46 -0.99 -35.05
N ASP A 14 9.56 -1.73 -35.06
CA ASP A 14 10.66 -1.69 -34.11
C ASP A 14 10.39 -2.15 -32.66
N LEU A 15 10.11 -3.45 -32.48
CA LEU A 15 10.60 -4.17 -31.29
C LEU A 15 12.14 -4.30 -31.38
N LYS A 16 12.85 -3.19 -31.19
CA LYS A 16 14.28 -3.19 -30.93
C LYS A 16 14.50 -4.01 -29.65
N LYS A 17 15.13 -5.18 -29.78
CA LYS A 17 15.69 -5.93 -28.66
C LYS A 17 16.44 -4.93 -27.76
N LYS A 18 16.00 -4.81 -26.50
CA LYS A 18 16.76 -4.05 -25.49
C LYS A 18 18.20 -4.56 -25.51
N PRO A 19 19.21 -3.69 -25.65
CA PRO A 19 20.60 -4.11 -25.59
C PRO A 19 20.84 -4.80 -24.24
N SER A 20 21.57 -5.91 -24.29
CA SER A 20 22.11 -6.56 -23.10
C SER A 20 22.90 -5.54 -22.28
N PRO A 21 22.71 -5.46 -20.95
CA PRO A 21 23.33 -4.43 -20.14
C PRO A 21 24.86 -4.54 -20.17
N ASP A 22 25.50 -3.40 -20.40
CA ASP A 22 26.95 -3.23 -20.40
C ASP A 22 27.49 -3.55 -18.98
N PRO A 23 28.52 -4.39 -18.80
CA PRO A 23 29.05 -4.76 -17.48
C PRO A 23 29.66 -3.58 -16.69
N ASN A 24 29.75 -2.39 -17.30
CA ASN A 24 30.23 -1.15 -16.67
C ASN A 24 29.11 -0.12 -16.42
N ASP A 25 27.84 -0.54 -16.53
CA ASP A 25 26.68 0.31 -16.29
C ASP A 25 26.58 0.67 -14.79
N ALA A 26 26.55 1.96 -14.47
CA ALA A 26 26.41 2.44 -13.09
C ALA A 26 25.20 1.82 -12.39
N SER A 27 24.16 1.47 -13.15
CA SER A 27 22.99 0.73 -12.69
C SER A 27 23.33 -0.67 -12.16
N HIS A 28 24.21 -1.41 -12.86
CA HIS A 28 24.63 -2.76 -12.45
C HIS A 28 25.32 -2.74 -11.08
N SER A 29 26.10 -1.71 -10.79
CA SER A 29 26.71 -1.50 -9.48
C SER A 29 25.66 -1.30 -8.37
N LEU A 30 24.65 -0.45 -8.60
CA LEU A 30 23.59 -0.20 -7.60
C LEU A 30 22.82 -1.47 -7.25
N HIS A 31 22.52 -2.28 -8.26
CA HIS A 31 21.84 -3.57 -8.08
C HIS A 31 22.61 -4.51 -7.16
N VAL A 32 23.94 -4.56 -7.28
CA VAL A 32 24.79 -5.40 -6.43
C VAL A 32 24.67 -4.98 -4.97
N HIS A 33 24.79 -3.67 -4.68
CA HIS A 33 24.69 -3.15 -3.32
C HIS A 33 23.34 -3.45 -2.66
N VAL A 34 22.25 -3.24 -3.39
CA VAL A 34 20.89 -3.45 -2.87
C VAL A 34 20.61 -4.93 -2.64
N ASN A 35 20.91 -5.79 -3.63
CA ASN A 35 20.67 -7.23 -3.48
C ASN A 35 21.55 -7.85 -2.40
N GLU A 36 22.79 -7.36 -2.23
CA GLU A 36 23.67 -7.79 -1.14
C GLU A 36 23.08 -7.44 0.23
N TRP A 37 22.57 -6.22 0.40
CA TRP A 37 21.93 -5.78 1.63
C TRP A 37 20.65 -6.57 1.91
N ILE A 38 19.79 -6.74 0.89
CA ILE A 38 18.55 -7.53 0.98
C ILE A 38 18.84 -8.96 1.45
N ARG A 39 19.83 -9.63 0.85
CA ARG A 39 20.19 -11.00 1.22
C ARG A 39 20.65 -11.11 2.66
N LYS A 40 21.44 -10.14 3.14
CA LYS A 40 21.88 -10.08 4.54
C LYS A 40 20.71 -9.84 5.47
N ALA A 41 19.83 -8.91 5.14
CA ALA A 41 18.62 -8.63 5.92
C ALA A 41 17.74 -9.89 6.01
N GLN A 42 17.46 -10.55 4.88
CA GLN A 42 16.69 -11.80 4.81
C GLN A 42 17.28 -12.88 5.73
N SER A 43 18.61 -13.08 5.67
CA SER A 43 19.30 -14.03 6.56
C SER A 43 19.16 -13.67 8.05
N CYS A 44 19.14 -12.39 8.42
CA CYS A 44 18.94 -11.97 9.81
C CYS A 44 17.51 -12.26 10.28
N PHE A 45 16.51 -12.00 9.43
CA PHE A 45 15.11 -12.33 9.72
C PHE A 45 14.89 -13.85 9.88
N GLU A 46 15.53 -14.67 9.04
CA GLU A 46 15.43 -16.14 9.09
C GLU A 46 16.12 -16.74 10.33
N SER A 47 17.26 -16.18 10.72
CA SER A 47 18.04 -16.63 11.89
C SER A 47 17.63 -15.97 13.20
N ASN A 48 16.70 -15.00 13.15
CA ASN A 48 16.30 -14.16 14.27
C ASN A 48 17.51 -13.46 14.97
N ASP A 49 18.49 -13.02 14.19
CA ASP A 49 19.72 -12.38 14.67
C ASP A 49 19.59 -10.86 14.71
N ILE A 50 19.19 -10.34 15.87
CA ILE A 50 18.95 -8.90 16.11
C ILE A 50 20.27 -8.11 16.00
N ASP A 51 21.35 -8.59 16.57
CA ASP A 51 22.64 -7.89 16.59
C ASP A 51 23.19 -7.70 15.18
N ARG A 52 23.13 -8.76 14.36
CA ARG A 52 23.55 -8.70 12.98
C ARG A 52 22.63 -7.82 12.13
N PHE A 53 21.33 -7.82 12.41
CA PHE A 53 20.38 -6.93 11.75
C PHE A 53 20.69 -5.46 12.04
N VAL A 54 20.96 -5.10 13.31
CA VAL A 54 21.32 -3.74 13.72
C VAL A 54 22.63 -3.28 13.08
N ASP A 55 23.60 -4.17 12.87
CA ASP A 55 24.86 -3.85 12.18
C ASP A 55 24.66 -3.48 10.68
N LEU A 56 23.55 -3.90 10.07
CA LEU A 56 23.21 -3.51 8.69
C LEU A 56 22.85 -2.02 8.56
N PHE A 57 22.67 -1.29 9.67
CA PHE A 57 22.36 0.13 9.68
C PHE A 57 23.61 1.00 9.84
N ALA A 58 23.63 2.11 9.13
CA ALA A 58 24.63 3.16 9.29
C ALA A 58 24.47 3.80 10.68
N ASP A 59 25.49 4.53 11.16
CA ASP A 59 25.43 5.10 12.52
C ASP A 59 24.28 6.09 12.73
N GLN A 60 23.87 6.79 11.68
CA GLN A 60 22.66 7.63 11.66
C GLN A 60 21.47 6.94 10.96
N GLY A 61 21.42 5.61 11.02
CA GLY A 61 20.41 4.79 10.36
C GLY A 61 19.09 4.73 11.13
N TYR A 62 17.99 4.62 10.39
CA TYR A 62 16.64 4.49 10.94
C TYR A 62 15.89 3.31 10.32
N TRP A 63 15.13 2.60 11.14
CA TRP A 63 14.04 1.73 10.72
C TRP A 63 12.71 2.44 10.97
N ARG A 64 12.05 2.84 9.89
CA ARG A 64 10.68 3.35 9.94
C ARG A 64 9.72 2.22 9.59
N ASP A 65 8.84 1.89 10.51
CA ASP A 65 7.88 0.82 10.31
C ASP A 65 6.45 1.34 10.42
N ILE A 66 5.63 0.95 9.45
CA ILE A 66 4.19 1.20 9.43
C ILE A 66 3.51 -0.17 9.46
N LEU A 67 3.06 -0.53 10.65
CA LEU A 67 2.22 -1.69 10.94
C LEU A 67 2.89 -3.07 10.76
N THR A 68 4.19 -3.19 10.46
CA THR A 68 4.80 -4.50 10.18
C THR A 68 5.22 -5.25 11.44
N ILE A 69 5.71 -4.55 12.47
CA ILE A 69 6.19 -5.20 13.72
C ILE A 69 5.02 -5.47 14.67
N GLU A 70 4.26 -4.44 15.06
CA GLU A 70 3.20 -4.51 16.09
C GLU A 70 1.85 -3.93 15.63
N LEU A 71 1.62 -3.76 14.33
CA LEU A 71 0.49 -2.95 13.84
C LEU A 71 0.51 -1.51 14.39
N GLU A 72 1.70 -0.98 14.68
CA GLU A 72 1.93 0.39 15.14
C GLU A 72 2.78 1.21 14.17
N PHE A 73 2.86 2.52 14.41
CA PHE A 73 3.71 3.44 13.66
C PHE A 73 5.01 3.69 14.44
N ASN A 74 6.11 3.17 13.91
CA ASN A 74 7.41 3.18 14.57
C ASN A 74 8.46 3.94 13.76
N SER A 75 9.34 4.66 14.47
CA SER A 75 10.53 5.29 13.88
C SER A 75 11.71 5.08 14.81
N LEU A 76 12.43 3.98 14.59
CA LEU A 76 13.50 3.50 15.46
C LEU A 76 14.86 3.90 14.89
N SER A 77 15.68 4.61 15.66
CA SER A 77 17.09 4.80 15.30
C SER A 77 17.88 3.51 15.57
N LYS A 78 19.01 3.31 14.88
CA LYS A 78 19.89 2.13 15.03
C LYS A 78 20.10 1.72 16.50
N ASN A 79 20.41 2.68 17.36
CA ASN A 79 20.73 2.44 18.77
C ASN A 79 19.52 1.96 19.60
N VAL A 80 18.30 2.20 19.12
CA VAL A 80 17.04 1.87 19.81
C VAL A 80 16.47 0.55 19.31
N ILE A 81 16.73 0.14 18.06
CA ILE A 81 16.15 -1.07 17.45
C ILE A 81 16.29 -2.30 18.35
N LYS A 82 17.51 -2.59 18.84
CA LYS A 82 17.75 -3.76 19.70
C LYS A 82 16.92 -3.70 20.99
N SER A 83 17.03 -2.59 21.72
CA SER A 83 16.29 -2.40 22.97
C SER A 83 14.77 -2.43 22.78
N TYR A 84 14.27 -1.92 21.65
CA TYR A 84 12.84 -1.93 21.33
C TYR A 84 12.33 -3.37 21.16
N LEU A 85 13.01 -4.16 20.31
CA LEU A 85 12.65 -5.55 20.07
C LEU A 85 12.73 -6.38 21.36
N GLU A 86 13.79 -6.21 22.15
CA GLU A 86 13.96 -6.92 23.42
C GLU A 86 12.92 -6.51 24.48
N HIS A 87 12.62 -5.22 24.61
CA HIS A 87 11.69 -4.70 25.62
C HIS A 87 10.26 -5.19 25.39
N HIS A 88 9.82 -5.17 24.13
CA HIS A 88 8.50 -5.66 23.73
C HIS A 88 8.46 -7.20 23.60
N LYS A 89 9.56 -7.89 23.93
CA LYS A 89 9.74 -9.34 23.76
C LYS A 89 9.42 -9.81 22.34
N LEU A 90 9.71 -8.96 21.37
CA LEU A 90 9.51 -9.22 19.95
C LEU A 90 10.77 -9.88 19.40
N SER A 91 10.60 -10.99 18.72
CA SER A 91 11.59 -11.44 17.75
C SER A 91 11.63 -10.48 16.57
N LEU A 92 12.64 -10.60 15.70
CA LEU A 92 12.55 -9.96 14.40
C LEU A 92 11.26 -10.40 13.69
N PRO A 93 10.52 -9.47 13.06
CA PRO A 93 9.35 -9.85 12.27
C PRO A 93 9.82 -10.77 11.15
N VAL A 94 9.09 -11.86 10.91
CA VAL A 94 9.49 -12.87 9.92
C VAL A 94 9.17 -12.35 8.51
N LEU A 95 9.95 -11.35 8.06
CA LEU A 95 9.89 -10.84 6.71
C LEU A 95 10.51 -11.87 5.78
N LYS A 96 9.70 -12.35 4.86
CA LYS A 96 10.04 -13.36 3.87
C LYS A 96 10.08 -12.73 2.49
N ASN A 97 10.88 -13.33 1.63
CA ASN A 97 10.95 -12.99 0.20
C ASN A 97 11.16 -11.48 -0.04
N ILE A 98 12.04 -10.85 0.75
CA ILE A 98 12.43 -9.46 0.49
C ILE A 98 13.07 -9.40 -0.89
N ALA A 99 12.49 -8.60 -1.78
CA ALA A 99 12.91 -8.48 -3.16
C ALA A 99 12.88 -7.03 -3.62
N LEU A 100 13.77 -6.70 -4.56
CA LEU A 100 13.79 -5.41 -5.22
C LEU A 100 12.51 -5.21 -6.04
N ASP A 101 11.84 -4.08 -5.81
CA ASP A 101 10.65 -3.63 -6.55
C ASP A 101 10.99 -2.36 -7.33
N ARG A 102 10.21 -2.05 -8.38
CA ARG A 102 10.37 -0.84 -9.21
C ARG A 102 11.84 -0.59 -9.61
N VAL A 103 12.42 -1.58 -10.27
CA VAL A 103 13.83 -1.58 -10.71
C VAL A 103 14.17 -0.32 -11.53
N ASP A 104 13.22 0.17 -12.32
CA ASP A 104 13.30 1.41 -13.09
C ASP A 104 13.52 2.67 -12.22
N GLN A 105 13.19 2.60 -10.93
CA GLN A 105 13.32 3.71 -9.98
C GLN A 105 14.54 3.58 -9.05
N LEU A 106 15.37 2.55 -9.24
CA LEU A 106 16.64 2.39 -8.56
C LEU A 106 17.59 3.50 -9.02
N LYS A 107 17.98 4.38 -8.08
CA LYS A 107 18.88 5.49 -8.41
C LYS A 107 19.65 5.97 -7.19
N ARG A 108 20.73 6.70 -7.44
CA ARG A 108 21.37 7.51 -6.40
C ARG A 108 20.57 8.80 -6.18
N THR A 109 20.41 9.20 -4.92
CA THR A 109 19.87 10.49 -4.53
C THR A 109 20.93 11.58 -4.69
N GLU A 110 20.51 12.84 -4.65
CA GLU A 110 21.43 13.99 -4.66
C GLU A 110 22.40 13.98 -3.46
N GLU A 111 21.97 13.39 -2.35
CA GLU A 111 22.75 13.20 -1.13
C GLU A 111 23.72 12.00 -1.19
N GLY A 112 23.75 11.28 -2.32
CA GLY A 112 24.65 10.13 -2.54
C GLY A 112 24.14 8.79 -1.99
N HIS A 113 22.89 8.71 -1.52
CA HIS A 113 22.30 7.44 -1.08
C HIS A 113 21.77 6.63 -2.26
N ILE A 114 21.94 5.30 -2.23
CA ILE A 114 21.25 4.41 -3.18
C ILE A 114 19.82 4.21 -2.69
N ARG A 115 18.83 4.65 -3.46
CA ARG A 115 17.41 4.52 -3.14
C ARG A 115 16.80 3.37 -3.93
N ALA A 116 16.21 2.40 -3.23
CA ALA A 116 15.59 1.22 -3.82
C ALA A 116 14.25 0.90 -3.15
N PHE A 117 13.23 0.58 -3.95
CA PHE A 117 11.97 0.07 -3.43
C PHE A 117 12.07 -1.43 -3.23
N ILE A 118 11.37 -1.94 -2.23
CA ILE A 118 11.33 -3.37 -1.94
C ILE A 118 9.89 -3.84 -1.76
N LYS A 119 9.68 -5.12 -1.96
CA LYS A 119 8.50 -5.86 -1.55
C LYS A 119 8.93 -6.96 -0.60
N PHE A 120 8.03 -7.33 0.30
CA PHE A 120 8.22 -8.43 1.22
C PHE A 120 6.85 -9.00 1.58
N GLU A 121 6.86 -10.15 2.24
CA GLU A 121 5.66 -10.72 2.82
C GLU A 121 5.94 -11.27 4.22
N THR A 122 4.89 -11.43 5.00
CA THR A 122 4.88 -12.22 6.23
C THR A 122 3.89 -13.36 6.07
N ASP A 123 3.69 -14.18 7.10
CA ASP A 123 2.64 -15.20 7.04
C ASP A 123 1.23 -14.61 6.97
N ILE A 124 1.07 -13.36 7.40
CA ILE A 124 -0.23 -12.70 7.54
C ILE A 124 -0.39 -11.58 6.49
N TYR A 125 0.67 -10.84 6.18
CA TYR A 125 0.59 -9.59 5.41
C TYR A 125 1.44 -9.61 4.14
N ARG A 126 1.10 -8.75 3.17
CA ARG A 126 2.01 -8.33 2.10
C ARG A 126 2.41 -6.89 2.34
N GLY A 127 3.70 -6.62 2.11
CA GLY A 127 4.33 -5.35 2.44
C GLY A 127 5.14 -4.77 1.30
N THR A 128 5.28 -3.45 1.34
CA THR A 128 6.22 -2.72 0.49
C THR A 128 7.14 -1.90 1.36
N GLY A 129 8.27 -1.50 0.83
CA GLY A 129 9.24 -0.75 1.58
C GLY A 129 10.16 0.06 0.70
N LEU A 130 11.03 0.78 1.37
CA LEU A 130 12.07 1.60 0.77
C LEU A 130 13.34 1.39 1.57
N VAL A 131 14.45 1.11 0.88
CA VAL A 131 15.77 1.13 1.48
C VAL A 131 16.59 2.25 0.86
N MET A 132 17.21 3.05 1.71
CA MET A 132 18.23 4.02 1.34
C MET A 132 19.56 3.57 1.92
N LEU A 133 20.51 3.26 1.04
CA LEU A 133 21.80 2.71 1.42
C LEU A 133 22.91 3.75 1.27
N LYS A 134 23.80 3.80 2.25
CA LYS A 134 25.08 4.50 2.18
C LYS A 134 26.17 3.50 1.83
N GLU A 135 26.95 3.81 0.80
CA GLU A 135 28.08 2.98 0.37
C GLU A 135 29.26 3.13 1.36
N GLU A 136 29.82 2.01 1.82
CA GLU A 136 30.98 1.95 2.72
C GLU A 136 32.16 1.19 2.08
N GLY A 137 32.16 1.06 0.75
CA GLY A 137 33.19 0.38 -0.04
C GLY A 137 32.63 -0.25 -1.31
N ARG A 138 33.42 -1.06 -2.01
CA ARG A 138 33.05 -1.62 -3.34
C ARG A 138 31.79 -2.50 -3.37
N SER A 139 31.43 -3.13 -2.26
CA SER A 139 30.24 -4.02 -2.18
C SER A 139 29.62 -4.06 -0.78
N LYS A 140 30.00 -3.10 0.07
CA LYS A 140 29.48 -2.96 1.43
C LYS A 140 28.63 -1.70 1.48
N SER A 141 27.40 -1.86 1.93
CA SER A 141 26.51 -0.74 2.17
C SER A 141 25.75 -0.96 3.45
N LYS A 142 25.44 0.14 4.13
CA LYS A 142 24.60 0.15 5.31
C LYS A 142 23.34 0.98 5.08
N ALA A 143 22.25 0.60 5.71
CA ALA A 143 20.98 1.31 5.61
C ALA A 143 21.05 2.64 6.39
N PHE A 144 20.88 3.73 5.66
CA PHE A 144 20.51 5.02 6.24
C PHE A 144 19.01 5.03 6.61
N LEU A 145 18.17 4.48 5.73
CA LEU A 145 16.76 4.26 6.01
C LEU A 145 16.36 2.85 5.57
N PHE A 146 15.72 2.12 6.45
CA PHE A 146 14.91 0.96 6.11
C PHE A 146 13.46 1.31 6.44
N PHE A 147 12.60 1.34 5.44
CA PHE A 147 11.19 1.64 5.60
C PHE A 147 10.36 0.43 5.22
N THR A 148 9.46 0.02 6.10
CA THR A 148 8.54 -1.10 5.91
C THR A 148 7.12 -0.62 6.13
N GLN A 149 6.21 -1.00 5.24
CA GLN A 149 4.79 -0.79 5.43
C GLN A 149 4.00 -2.01 4.98
N VAL A 150 2.99 -2.38 5.76
CA VAL A 150 1.94 -3.29 5.31
C VAL A 150 1.03 -2.56 4.32
N TRP A 151 0.69 -3.20 3.21
CA TRP A 151 -0.30 -2.67 2.27
C TRP A 151 -1.51 -3.59 2.09
N GLU A 152 -1.41 -4.88 2.45
CA GLU A 152 -2.49 -5.84 2.28
C GLU A 152 -2.43 -6.97 3.32
N LEU A 153 -3.60 -7.44 3.74
CA LEU A 153 -3.79 -8.63 4.58
C LEU A 153 -4.14 -9.83 3.69
N LYS A 154 -3.39 -10.92 3.81
CA LYS A 154 -3.61 -12.15 3.01
C LYS A 154 -4.98 -12.76 3.34
N GLY A 155 -5.78 -13.07 2.33
CA GLY A 155 -7.14 -13.61 2.47
C GLY A 155 -8.22 -12.55 2.73
N HIS A 156 -7.84 -11.29 2.89
CA HIS A 156 -8.74 -10.14 3.05
C HIS A 156 -8.34 -9.02 2.07
N GLU A 157 -7.99 -9.40 0.85
CA GLU A 157 -7.55 -8.47 -0.19
C GLU A 157 -8.67 -7.50 -0.61
N GLU A 158 -8.30 -6.25 -0.93
CA GLU A 158 -9.26 -5.26 -1.40
C GLU A 158 -9.86 -5.68 -2.75
N LYS A 159 -11.18 -5.65 -2.86
CA LYS A 159 -11.92 -5.94 -4.10
C LYS A 159 -11.77 -4.80 -5.13
N LEU A 160 -10.60 -4.71 -5.77
CA LEU A 160 -10.24 -3.68 -6.75
C LEU A 160 -10.18 -4.22 -8.20
N GLY A 161 -10.21 -3.30 -9.17
CA GLY A 161 -10.01 -3.61 -10.59
C GLY A 161 -11.01 -4.63 -11.13
N ILE A 162 -10.52 -5.77 -11.60
CA ILE A 162 -11.34 -6.89 -12.12
C ILE A 162 -12.20 -7.51 -10.99
N HIS A 163 -11.75 -7.42 -9.74
CA HIS A 163 -12.49 -7.90 -8.57
C HIS A 163 -13.47 -6.86 -8.02
N ARG A 164 -13.49 -5.63 -8.58
CA ARG A 164 -14.47 -4.61 -8.19
C ARG A 164 -15.88 -5.10 -8.57
N PRO A 165 -16.87 -5.02 -7.66
CA PRO A 165 -18.25 -5.34 -7.98
C PRO A 165 -18.74 -4.45 -9.13
N LEU A 166 -19.05 -5.05 -10.29
CA LEU A 166 -19.39 -4.32 -11.53
C LEU A 166 -20.64 -3.44 -11.42
N ASN A 167 -21.51 -3.69 -10.44
CA ASN A 167 -22.79 -2.98 -10.27
C ASN A 167 -22.88 -2.21 -8.92
N GLY A 168 -21.77 -2.05 -8.19
CA GLY A 168 -21.77 -1.43 -6.86
C GLY A 168 -22.46 -2.26 -5.77
N VAL A 169 -22.96 -3.45 -6.12
CA VAL A 169 -23.52 -4.48 -5.24
C VAL A 169 -22.74 -5.77 -5.48
N SER A 170 -22.34 -6.44 -4.41
CA SER A 170 -21.57 -7.68 -4.46
C SER A 170 -22.43 -8.83 -5.00
N LEU A 171 -21.90 -9.61 -5.95
CA LEU A 171 -22.60 -10.72 -6.60
C LEU A 171 -22.87 -11.92 -5.67
N ASP A 172 -22.19 -11.96 -4.53
CA ASP A 172 -22.37 -12.96 -3.47
C ASP A 172 -23.73 -12.82 -2.77
N HIS A 173 -24.36 -11.64 -2.84
CA HIS A 173 -25.65 -11.37 -2.21
C HIS A 173 -26.76 -11.40 -3.28
N SER A 174 -27.12 -12.63 -3.68
CA SER A 174 -28.31 -12.83 -4.51
C SER A 174 -29.58 -12.56 -3.72
N SER A 175 -30.56 -11.91 -4.36
CA SER A 175 -31.90 -11.76 -3.80
C SER A 175 -32.56 -13.13 -3.62
N SER A 176 -33.68 -13.17 -2.91
CA SER A 176 -34.53 -14.37 -2.82
C SER A 176 -34.97 -14.93 -4.18
N GLU A 177 -34.81 -14.15 -5.26
CA GLU A 177 -35.14 -14.51 -6.64
C GLU A 177 -33.93 -15.07 -7.42
N GLY A 178 -32.76 -15.25 -6.77
CA GLY A 178 -31.56 -15.81 -7.40
C GLY A 178 -30.86 -14.85 -8.38
N ARG A 179 -31.21 -13.57 -8.38
CA ARG A 179 -30.55 -12.51 -9.17
C ARG A 179 -29.72 -11.60 -8.28
N ALA A 180 -28.76 -10.89 -8.85
CA ALA A 180 -28.04 -9.84 -8.12
C ALA A 180 -29.02 -8.74 -7.71
N MET A 181 -28.91 -8.28 -6.45
CA MET A 181 -29.72 -7.16 -5.95
C MET A 181 -29.36 -5.88 -6.69
N ASP A 182 -30.35 -5.01 -6.91
CA ASP A 182 -30.07 -3.66 -7.38
C ASP A 182 -29.57 -2.76 -6.24
N TRP A 183 -29.04 -1.58 -6.57
CA TRP A 183 -28.48 -0.67 -5.58
C TRP A 183 -29.52 -0.17 -4.57
N LEU A 184 -30.77 0.00 -4.98
CA LEU A 184 -31.84 0.50 -4.11
C LEU A 184 -32.23 -0.59 -3.10
N GLU A 185 -32.40 -1.82 -3.56
CA GLU A 185 -32.65 -3.00 -2.74
C GLU A 185 -31.52 -3.19 -1.71
N GLU A 186 -30.26 -3.12 -2.13
CA GLU A 186 -29.12 -3.29 -1.22
C GLU A 186 -29.03 -2.16 -0.19
N ARG A 187 -29.34 -0.93 -0.61
CA ARG A 187 -29.41 0.23 0.31
C ARG A 187 -30.54 0.06 1.33
N LEU A 188 -31.72 -0.36 0.90
CA LEU A 188 -32.87 -0.56 1.78
C LEU A 188 -32.56 -1.68 2.78
N ARG A 189 -32.04 -2.81 2.32
CA ARG A 189 -31.56 -3.92 3.17
C ARG A 189 -30.52 -3.47 4.18
N SER A 190 -29.47 -2.78 3.73
CA SER A 190 -28.39 -2.26 4.59
C SER A 190 -28.86 -1.25 5.62
N SER A 191 -29.88 -0.45 5.31
CA SER A 191 -30.48 0.49 6.27
C SER A 191 -31.51 -0.16 7.21
N GLY A 192 -32.13 -1.26 6.77
CA GLY A 192 -33.13 -2.02 7.51
C GLY A 192 -32.51 -2.96 8.55
N ARG A 193 -31.40 -3.64 8.22
CA ARG A 193 -30.77 -4.68 9.07
C ARG A 193 -30.54 -4.26 10.53
N TYR A 194 -30.19 -3.00 10.76
CA TYR A 194 -29.89 -2.49 12.10
C TYR A 194 -31.16 -2.24 12.93
N LYS A 195 -32.32 -2.10 12.29
CA LYS A 195 -33.62 -1.99 12.97
C LYS A 195 -34.09 -3.32 13.54
N ASP A 196 -33.62 -4.42 12.95
CA ASP A 196 -33.97 -5.79 13.34
C ASP A 196 -33.07 -6.31 14.47
N GLY A 197 -32.27 -5.43 15.11
CA GLY A 197 -31.42 -5.76 16.25
C GLY A 197 -30.05 -6.36 15.90
N VAL A 198 -29.63 -6.30 14.64
CA VAL A 198 -28.27 -6.68 14.23
C VAL A 198 -27.32 -5.52 14.52
N ASP A 199 -26.26 -5.76 15.29
CA ASP A 199 -25.23 -4.76 15.55
C ASP A 199 -24.21 -4.66 14.39
N PRO A 200 -23.75 -3.45 14.04
CA PRO A 200 -22.69 -3.26 13.04
C PRO A 200 -21.34 -3.74 13.58
N THR A 201 -20.47 -4.25 12.69
CA THR A 201 -19.07 -4.50 13.05
C THR A 201 -18.32 -3.20 13.38
N VAL A 202 -18.60 -2.13 12.63
CA VAL A 202 -17.97 -0.82 12.83
C VAL A 202 -19.02 0.29 12.91
N LEU A 203 -18.95 1.09 13.98
CA LEU A 203 -19.74 2.31 14.13
C LEU A 203 -18.90 3.54 13.78
N ILE A 204 -19.31 4.27 12.74
CA ILE A 204 -18.65 5.50 12.29
C ILE A 204 -19.47 6.70 12.78
N VAL A 205 -18.86 7.52 13.64
CA VAL A 205 -19.49 8.75 14.13
C VAL A 205 -19.04 9.92 13.26
N GLY A 206 -19.99 10.46 12.47
CA GLY A 206 -19.80 11.56 11.53
C GLY A 206 -19.87 11.10 10.07
N GLY A 207 -20.86 11.57 9.33
CA GLY A 207 -21.07 11.41 7.89
C GLY A 207 -20.49 12.55 7.05
N GLY A 208 -19.39 13.15 7.51
CA GLY A 208 -18.58 14.07 6.71
C GLY A 208 -17.71 13.32 5.69
N GLN A 209 -16.80 14.04 5.02
CA GLN A 209 -15.93 13.45 3.99
C GLN A 209 -15.10 12.26 4.52
N ASN A 210 -14.53 12.38 5.72
CA ASN A 210 -13.68 11.32 6.30
C ASN A 210 -14.50 10.06 6.63
N GLY A 211 -15.68 10.21 7.23
CA GLY A 211 -16.52 9.07 7.59
C GLY A 211 -17.11 8.37 6.37
N LEU A 212 -17.48 9.13 5.33
CA LEU A 212 -17.92 8.55 4.06
C LEU A 212 -16.79 7.82 3.35
N SER A 213 -15.57 8.38 3.33
CA SER A 213 -14.38 7.71 2.77
C SER A 213 -14.06 6.42 3.51
N LEU A 214 -14.08 6.42 4.85
CA LEU A 214 -13.86 5.21 5.65
C LEU A 214 -14.91 4.14 5.36
N ALA A 215 -16.20 4.51 5.34
CA ALA A 215 -17.28 3.58 5.05
C ALA A 215 -17.17 2.96 3.64
N ALA A 216 -16.71 3.74 2.66
CA ALA A 216 -16.45 3.23 1.32
C ALA A 216 -15.32 2.18 1.31
N GLN A 217 -14.23 2.43 2.03
CA GLN A 217 -13.12 1.48 2.17
C GLN A 217 -13.53 0.20 2.89
N LEU A 218 -14.23 0.33 4.03
CA LEU A 218 -14.75 -0.83 4.77
C LEU A 218 -15.69 -1.67 3.90
N ARG A 219 -16.53 -1.03 3.09
CA ARG A 219 -17.40 -1.74 2.14
C ARG A 219 -16.60 -2.53 1.09
N VAL A 220 -15.51 -1.97 0.56
CA VAL A 220 -14.63 -2.67 -0.39
C VAL A 220 -13.96 -3.88 0.26
N LEU A 221 -13.63 -3.79 1.55
CA LEU A 221 -13.11 -4.88 2.37
C LEU A 221 -14.19 -5.88 2.84
N GLY A 222 -15.46 -5.64 2.53
CA GLY A 222 -16.58 -6.48 2.98
C GLY A 222 -16.90 -6.36 4.47
N ILE A 223 -16.43 -5.29 5.13
CA ILE A 223 -16.67 -5.02 6.55
C ILE A 223 -17.94 -4.20 6.69
N ASP A 224 -18.88 -4.71 7.48
CA ASP A 224 -20.15 -4.03 7.75
C ASP A 224 -19.94 -2.79 8.64
N SER A 225 -20.54 -1.67 8.24
CA SER A 225 -20.41 -0.42 8.99
C SER A 225 -21.69 0.41 8.98
N LEU A 226 -21.94 1.09 10.09
CA LEU A 226 -23.04 2.03 10.28
C LEU A 226 -22.48 3.42 10.50
N ILE A 227 -22.93 4.39 9.71
CA ILE A 227 -22.58 5.80 9.88
C ILE A 227 -23.70 6.50 10.65
N ILE A 228 -23.36 7.17 11.75
CA ILE A 228 -24.26 8.07 12.46
C ILE A 228 -23.83 9.51 12.20
N GLU A 229 -24.73 10.32 11.67
CA GLU A 229 -24.50 11.74 11.39
C GLU A 229 -25.49 12.60 12.19
N LYS A 230 -24.97 13.67 12.79
CA LYS A 230 -25.77 14.61 13.60
C LYS A 230 -26.68 15.48 12.72
N THR A 231 -26.20 15.88 11.56
CA THR A 231 -26.92 16.74 10.62
C THR A 231 -28.05 15.99 9.92
N LYS A 232 -29.07 16.74 9.47
CA LYS A 232 -30.29 16.17 8.88
C LYS A 232 -30.02 15.51 7.53
N ARG A 233 -29.06 16.04 6.76
CA ARG A 233 -28.67 15.52 5.44
C ARG A 233 -27.16 15.45 5.33
N LEU A 234 -26.67 14.42 4.64
CA LEU A 234 -25.25 14.32 4.28
C LEU A 234 -24.81 15.58 3.52
N GLY A 235 -23.65 16.10 3.90
CA GLY A 235 -23.09 17.33 3.35
C GLY A 235 -23.64 18.63 3.96
N ASP A 236 -24.58 18.57 4.91
CA ASP A 236 -25.02 19.77 5.65
C ASP A 236 -23.86 20.44 6.43
N CYS A 237 -22.83 19.67 6.79
CA CYS A 237 -21.58 20.21 7.33
C CYS A 237 -20.91 21.24 6.38
N TRP A 238 -21.13 21.12 5.08
CA TRP A 238 -20.70 22.09 4.06
C TRP A 238 -21.79 23.11 3.75
N ARG A 239 -23.06 22.69 3.64
CA ARG A 239 -24.18 23.60 3.30
C ARG A 239 -24.45 24.67 4.36
N SER A 240 -24.09 24.39 5.62
CA SER A 240 -24.26 25.33 6.74
C SER A 240 -23.09 26.30 6.92
N ARG A 241 -22.08 26.26 6.05
CA ARG A 241 -20.96 27.20 6.06
C ARG A 241 -21.38 28.55 5.43
N TYR A 242 -20.51 29.55 5.58
CA TYR A 242 -20.78 30.90 5.09
C TYR A 242 -20.94 30.93 3.57
N HIS A 243 -21.74 31.88 3.08
CA HIS A 243 -22.18 31.95 1.68
C HIS A 243 -21.04 32.03 0.66
N SER A 244 -19.94 32.69 1.00
CA SER A 244 -18.78 32.88 0.13
C SER A 244 -17.76 31.74 0.17
N LEU A 245 -18.10 30.58 0.75
CA LEU A 245 -17.18 29.45 0.81
C LEU A 245 -16.92 28.88 -0.60
N CYS A 246 -15.66 28.95 -1.02
CA CYS A 246 -15.11 28.25 -2.18
C CYS A 246 -13.94 27.38 -1.73
N LEU A 247 -13.73 26.23 -2.37
CA LEU A 247 -12.51 25.43 -2.17
C LEU A 247 -11.35 26.09 -2.92
N HIS A 248 -10.15 25.99 -2.35
CA HIS A 248 -8.93 26.53 -2.97
C HIS A 248 -8.35 25.60 -4.03
N ASP A 249 -8.75 24.32 -4.02
CA ASP A 249 -8.32 23.32 -4.98
C ASP A 249 -9.36 23.13 -6.10
N PRO A 250 -8.94 23.02 -7.37
CA PRO A 250 -9.86 22.75 -8.46
C PRO A 250 -10.48 21.36 -8.33
N ALA A 251 -11.72 21.19 -8.81
CA ALA A 251 -12.46 19.92 -8.74
C ALA A 251 -11.83 18.76 -9.53
N ARG A 252 -10.83 19.03 -10.39
CA ARG A 252 -10.06 18.03 -11.12
C ARG A 252 -8.58 18.42 -11.12
N SER A 253 -7.75 17.67 -10.42
CA SER A 253 -6.29 17.74 -10.52
C SER A 253 -5.62 16.38 -10.77
N SER A 254 -6.38 15.32 -11.11
CA SER A 254 -5.82 13.99 -11.34
C SER A 254 -6.24 13.40 -12.70
N ALA A 255 -5.49 13.76 -13.73
CA ALA A 255 -5.39 13.01 -14.98
C ALA A 255 -3.99 13.23 -15.56
N GLN A 256 -2.96 12.83 -14.80
CA GLN A 256 -1.59 12.62 -15.27
C GLN A 256 -0.78 11.99 -14.14
N LEU A 257 -0.90 10.66 -14.00
CA LEU A 257 0.13 9.76 -13.51
C LEU A 257 -0.12 8.38 -14.13
#